data_AF-A0A6A5UIR1-F1
#
_entry.id   AF-A0A6A5UIR1-F1
#
_cell.length_a   1.000
_cell.length_b   1.000
_cell.length_c   1.000
_cell.angle_alpha   90.00
_cell.angle_beta   90.00
_cell.angle_gamma   90.00
#
_symmetry.space_group_name_H-M   'P 1'
#
loop_
_entity.id
_entity.type
_entity.pdbx_description
1 polymer ?
#
loop_
_entity_poly.entity_id
_entity_poly.type
_entity_poly.pdbx_seq_one_letter_code
_entity_poly.pdbx_strand_id
1 'polypeptide(L)'
;MRRYGESSREPHVNESSTGWHDEEKNQAESRQGSDAHDTIDLQSLKAQSLAGSQLPPPPDGGLHAWLKVFGGFLVYINIWGFTLAYGTFQSYYTFALLQDESPSAISWIGTVQGWLLIVVGVLSGPLFDLGYFRSMLYTGNFLIVFGIMMLSLCKTYWQVFLAQGICMGLGAGLLYIPSLALVGIWFEKKRAMAFGIVMSGIAVGGVIYIIMFDQLIDKAGFPWTIRAIGFVALACALLSFPALLSGSSMLARPRKRRALFDASAVKDKLFIIFTFCTFCTFLGYIVPYFYIPTFAQQKLGASQSVSLYMLIGALAGSFFGRIGSGVLAHYIGSIVTWGLCALSSGILSLCWISIETQASFIAFSVFWGFLSAALVTLPSAAFASISPDMSRLGTRIGMSWSVSSIATLIGSPIAGALLKTKSNGETDFLGPQLWSGICLIVGSALLLVFWAVTKKKLKKGWRI
;
A
#
# COMPACT_ATOMS: atom_id res chain seq x y z
N MET A 1 38.63 31.16 89.42
CA MET A 1 38.80 32.61 89.60
C MET A 1 37.83 33.32 88.65
N ARG A 2 36.59 33.63 89.07
CA ARG A 2 36.11 34.89 89.70
C ARG A 2 36.37 36.18 88.89
N ARG A 3 35.28 36.78 88.38
CA ARG A 3 34.86 38.22 88.29
C ARG A 3 33.86 38.33 87.13
N TYR A 4 32.54 38.49 87.30
CA TYR A 4 31.71 39.61 87.80
C TYR A 4 32.03 40.99 87.18
N GLY A 5 30.99 41.59 86.57
CA GLY A 5 30.93 42.97 86.09
C GLY A 5 29.60 43.26 85.38
N GLU A 6 28.61 43.72 86.14
CA GLU A 6 27.27 44.20 85.71
C GLU A 6 27.29 45.63 85.14
N SER A 7 26.30 45.96 84.30
CA SER A 7 25.62 47.29 84.23
C SER A 7 24.46 47.19 83.21
N SER A 8 23.21 46.92 83.62
CA SER A 8 22.15 47.85 84.08
C SER A 8 21.59 48.81 83.02
N ARG A 9 20.35 48.54 82.53
CA ARG A 9 19.23 49.50 82.36
C ARG A 9 17.97 48.81 81.79
N GLU A 10 16.96 48.68 82.64
CA GLU A 10 15.52 48.54 82.35
C GLU A 10 14.82 49.87 82.77
N PRO A 11 13.50 50.12 82.60
CA PRO A 11 12.44 49.30 81.98
C PRO A 11 11.54 50.10 80.99
N HIS A 12 10.69 49.40 80.23
CA HIS A 12 9.32 49.87 80.00
C HIS A 12 8.37 48.69 79.94
N VAL A 13 7.51 48.62 80.95
CA VAL A 13 6.36 47.72 81.06
C VAL A 13 5.25 48.25 80.15
N ASN A 14 4.65 47.38 79.35
CA ASN A 14 3.20 47.42 79.20
C ASN A 14 2.65 46.01 78.98
N GLU A 15 1.76 45.64 79.89
CA GLU A 15 0.94 44.44 79.87
C GLU A 15 -0.07 44.51 78.73
N SER A 16 -0.40 43.36 78.14
CA SER A 16 -1.75 42.77 78.17
C SER A 16 -2.07 42.02 76.86
N SER A 17 -2.06 40.69 76.99
CA SER A 17 -3.12 39.77 76.53
C SER A 17 -3.74 39.98 75.15
N THR A 18 -3.35 39.11 74.19
CA THR A 18 -4.25 38.44 73.22
C THR A 18 -3.47 37.46 72.32
N GLY A 19 -2.79 36.47 72.92
CA GLY A 19 -2.01 35.46 72.20
C GLY A 19 -2.76 34.18 71.85
N TRP A 20 -3.96 34.25 71.25
CA TRP A 20 -4.70 33.03 70.83
C TRP A 20 -5.51 33.16 69.51
N HIS A 21 -5.36 34.24 68.73
CA HIS A 21 -6.02 34.36 67.42
C HIS A 21 -5.12 34.76 66.24
N ASP A 22 -3.82 34.99 66.46
CA ASP A 22 -2.87 35.33 65.38
C ASP A 22 -1.96 34.16 64.94
N GLU A 23 -1.92 33.04 65.68
CA GLU A 23 -1.16 31.84 65.26
C GLU A 23 -1.86 31.04 64.14
N GLU A 24 -3.19 31.11 64.01
CA GLU A 24 -3.90 30.46 62.89
C GLU A 24 -3.84 31.28 61.58
N LYS A 25 -3.61 32.60 61.64
CA LYS A 25 -3.39 33.41 60.44
C LYS A 25 -1.96 33.31 59.91
N ASN A 26 -0.96 33.23 60.80
CA ASN A 26 0.43 33.03 60.39
C ASN A 26 0.74 31.61 59.89
N GLN A 27 -0.07 30.60 60.23
CA GLN A 27 0.02 29.27 59.58
C GLN A 27 -0.71 29.20 58.23
N ALA A 28 -1.62 30.13 57.94
CA ALA A 28 -2.23 30.26 56.61
C ALA A 28 -1.35 31.07 55.64
N GLU A 29 -0.61 32.07 56.11
CA GLU A 29 0.28 32.88 55.27
C GLU A 29 1.68 32.28 55.09
N SER A 30 2.19 31.47 56.03
CA SER A 30 3.43 30.69 55.82
C SER A 30 3.26 29.46 54.91
N ARG A 31 2.02 29.09 54.56
CA ARG A 31 1.71 28.09 53.52
C ARG A 31 1.55 28.67 52.11
N GLN A 32 1.62 30.00 51.95
CA GLN A 32 1.59 30.64 50.62
C GLN A 32 2.97 31.09 50.11
N GLY A 33 4.04 30.87 50.88
CA GLY A 33 5.41 31.25 50.51
C GLY A 33 6.37 30.10 50.18
N SER A 34 5.94 28.83 50.24
CA SER A 34 6.82 27.65 50.12
C SER A 34 6.47 26.69 48.98
N ASP A 35 5.58 27.08 48.06
CA ASP A 35 5.20 26.26 46.89
C ASP A 35 5.82 26.76 45.57
N ALA A 36 6.85 27.61 45.65
CA ALA A 36 7.48 28.24 44.47
C ALA A 36 8.80 27.58 44.00
N HIS A 37 9.29 26.52 44.66
CA HIS A 37 10.56 25.88 44.30
C HIS A 37 10.57 24.35 44.13
N ASP A 38 9.43 23.67 44.31
CA ASP A 38 9.29 22.23 44.01
C ASP A 38 8.19 21.94 42.97
N THR A 39 7.86 22.92 42.13
CA THR A 39 7.34 22.61 40.80
C THR A 39 8.52 22.22 39.94
N ILE A 40 8.97 20.96 40.07
CA ILE A 40 9.71 20.31 38.98
C ILE A 40 8.86 20.55 37.74
N ASP A 41 9.36 21.43 36.87
CA ASP A 41 8.60 22.09 35.84
C ASP A 41 7.96 21.00 34.96
N LEU A 42 6.69 20.70 35.23
CA LEU A 42 5.92 19.65 34.55
C LEU A 42 5.71 20.02 33.09
N GLN A 43 5.88 21.30 32.72
CA GLN A 43 5.94 21.77 31.36
C GLN A 43 7.33 21.58 30.76
N SER A 44 8.44 21.72 31.49
CA SER A 44 9.78 21.31 31.03
C SER A 44 9.93 19.79 30.92
N LEU A 45 9.33 19.00 31.82
CA LEU A 45 9.29 17.54 31.75
C LEU A 45 8.33 17.07 30.65
N LYS A 46 7.18 17.74 30.45
CA LYS A 46 6.35 17.50 29.25
C LYS A 46 7.07 17.92 27.98
N ALA A 47 7.75 19.06 27.96
CA ALA A 47 8.49 19.58 26.81
C ALA A 47 9.73 18.71 26.49
N GLN A 48 10.43 18.19 27.51
CA GLN A 48 11.51 17.21 27.37
C GLN A 48 10.98 15.82 27.01
N SER A 49 9.79 15.41 27.49
CA SER A 49 9.13 14.17 27.05
C SER A 49 8.57 14.27 25.62
N LEU A 50 8.15 15.47 25.20
CA LEU A 50 7.72 15.79 23.84
C LEU A 50 8.93 15.91 22.90
N ALA A 51 10.04 16.46 23.38
CA ALA A 51 11.32 16.54 22.66
C ALA A 51 12.04 15.18 22.55
N GLY A 52 11.81 14.24 23.46
CA GLY A 52 12.37 12.88 23.42
C GLY A 52 11.87 11.99 22.27
N SER A 53 10.85 12.43 21.51
CA SER A 53 10.17 11.63 20.49
C SER A 53 10.34 12.12 19.05
N GLN A 54 10.96 13.28 18.83
CA GLN A 54 11.14 13.79 17.47
C GLN A 54 12.41 13.19 16.86
N LEU A 55 12.24 12.43 15.79
CA LEU A 55 13.34 12.04 14.92
C LEU A 55 14.08 13.30 14.49
N PRO A 56 15.42 13.26 14.32
CA PRO A 56 16.08 14.35 13.63
C PRO A 56 15.39 14.55 12.28
N PRO A 57 15.29 15.80 11.80
CA PRO A 57 14.59 16.12 10.56
C PRO A 57 15.12 15.21 9.44
N PRO A 58 14.25 14.68 8.56
CA PRO A 58 14.67 13.76 7.52
C PRO A 58 15.81 14.37 6.69
N PRO A 59 16.88 13.60 6.40
CA PRO A 59 18.05 14.15 5.70
C PRO A 59 17.75 14.56 4.25
N ASP A 60 16.62 14.12 3.67
CA ASP A 60 16.14 14.50 2.33
C ASP A 60 17.18 14.25 1.20
N GLY A 61 18.10 13.32 1.44
CA GLY A 61 19.21 13.00 0.55
C GLY A 61 20.36 12.28 1.25
N GLY A 62 21.49 12.19 0.55
CA GLY A 62 22.66 11.43 0.98
C GLY A 62 22.62 9.96 0.59
N LEU A 63 23.78 9.29 0.67
CA LEU A 63 23.95 7.92 0.21
C LEU A 63 22.96 6.96 0.89
N HIS A 64 22.83 7.01 2.22
CA HIS A 64 21.94 6.12 2.96
C HIS A 64 20.46 6.30 2.61
N ALA A 65 20.00 7.53 2.40
CA ALA A 65 18.62 7.81 2.01
C ALA A 65 18.31 7.23 0.63
N TRP A 66 19.21 7.44 -0.34
CA TRP A 66 19.06 6.89 -1.70
C TRP A 66 19.24 5.38 -1.76
N LEU A 67 20.05 4.78 -0.87
CA LEU A 67 20.11 3.34 -0.69
C LEU A 67 18.76 2.77 -0.19
N LYS A 68 18.00 3.50 0.65
CA LYS A 68 16.63 3.07 1.01
C LYS A 68 15.72 3.04 -0.21
N VAL A 69 15.80 4.06 -1.06
CA VAL A 69 15.02 4.14 -2.31
C VAL A 69 15.37 2.97 -3.23
N PHE A 70 16.67 2.71 -3.44
CA PHE A 70 17.14 1.60 -4.25
C PHE A 70 16.70 0.24 -3.70
N GLY A 71 16.87 0.01 -2.40
CA GLY A 71 16.43 -1.24 -1.78
C GLY A 71 14.91 -1.42 -1.82
N GLY A 72 14.14 -0.35 -1.63
CA GLY A 72 12.68 -0.36 -1.79
C GLY A 72 12.26 -0.69 -3.23
N PHE A 73 12.94 -0.10 -4.22
CA PHE A 73 12.72 -0.41 -5.64
C PHE A 73 12.92 -1.90 -5.95
N LEU A 74 14.00 -2.51 -5.44
CA LEU A 74 14.27 -3.95 -5.59
C LEU A 74 13.21 -4.83 -4.92
N VAL A 75 12.70 -4.43 -3.75
CA VAL A 75 11.58 -5.11 -3.10
C VAL A 75 10.32 -5.03 -3.99
N TYR A 76 10.04 -3.86 -4.56
CA TYR A 76 8.85 -3.63 -5.39
C TYR A 76 8.86 -4.38 -6.73
N ILE A 77 10.06 -4.63 -7.29
CA ILE A 77 10.25 -5.60 -8.38
C ILE A 77 9.71 -6.97 -7.99
N ASN A 78 10.10 -7.49 -6.81
CA ASN A 78 9.77 -8.84 -6.37
C ASN A 78 8.31 -9.02 -5.94
N ILE A 79 7.70 -8.02 -5.30
CA ILE A 79 6.33 -8.16 -4.81
C ILE A 79 5.32 -7.90 -5.93
N TRP A 80 5.24 -6.65 -6.38
CA TRP A 80 4.20 -6.19 -7.29
C TRP A 80 4.55 -6.46 -8.75
N GLY A 81 5.84 -6.42 -9.11
CA GLY A 81 6.26 -6.80 -10.47
C GLY A 81 5.91 -8.25 -10.80
N PHE A 82 6.16 -9.17 -9.87
CA PHE A 82 5.74 -10.57 -10.03
C PHE A 82 4.21 -10.71 -10.08
N THR A 83 3.47 -10.03 -9.20
CA THR A 83 1.99 -10.07 -9.21
C THR A 83 1.40 -9.52 -10.52
N LEU A 84 1.98 -8.47 -11.12
CA LEU A 84 1.50 -7.95 -12.40
C LEU A 84 1.92 -8.80 -13.61
N ALA A 85 2.97 -9.61 -13.48
CA ALA A 85 3.30 -10.65 -14.45
C ALA A 85 2.33 -11.85 -14.42
N TYR A 86 1.37 -11.88 -13.49
CA TYR A 86 0.46 -13.02 -13.30
C TYR A 86 -0.29 -13.44 -14.57
N GLY A 87 -0.67 -12.51 -15.45
CA GLY A 87 -1.34 -12.86 -16.71
C GLY A 87 -0.54 -13.85 -17.57
N THR A 88 0.79 -13.78 -17.54
CA THR A 88 1.70 -14.74 -18.19
C THR A 88 1.59 -16.13 -17.58
N PHE A 89 1.63 -16.21 -16.25
CA PHE A 89 1.51 -17.47 -15.52
C PHE A 89 0.12 -18.07 -15.67
N GLN A 90 -0.94 -17.25 -15.58
CA GLN A 90 -2.32 -17.65 -15.82
C GLN A 90 -2.47 -18.29 -17.20
N SER A 91 -1.95 -17.64 -18.25
CA SER A 91 -1.96 -18.22 -19.60
C SER A 91 -1.23 -19.56 -19.65
N TYR A 92 -0.03 -19.66 -19.08
CA TYR A 92 0.70 -20.93 -19.04
C TYR A 92 -0.05 -22.03 -18.27
N TYR A 93 -0.69 -21.68 -17.16
CA TYR A 93 -1.51 -22.62 -16.38
C TYR A 93 -2.71 -23.10 -17.17
N THR A 94 -3.41 -22.22 -17.87
CA THR A 94 -4.54 -22.58 -18.71
C THR A 94 -4.15 -23.50 -19.86
N PHE A 95 -3.00 -23.26 -20.53
CA PHE A 95 -2.66 -23.98 -21.74
C PHE A 95 -1.72 -25.18 -21.55
N ALA A 96 -0.93 -25.23 -20.49
CA ALA A 96 0.14 -26.23 -20.36
C ALA A 96 0.18 -26.99 -19.03
N LEU A 97 -0.07 -26.34 -17.89
CA LEU A 97 0.16 -26.97 -16.57
C LEU A 97 -1.12 -27.47 -15.89
N LEU A 98 -2.21 -26.71 -15.97
CA LEU A 98 -3.46 -26.91 -15.23
C LEU A 98 -4.65 -26.94 -16.20
N GLN A 99 -4.53 -27.70 -17.29
CA GLN A 99 -5.52 -27.75 -18.38
C GLN A 99 -6.90 -28.24 -17.91
N ASP A 100 -6.94 -29.09 -16.88
CA ASP A 100 -8.17 -29.64 -16.31
C ASP A 100 -8.86 -28.68 -15.32
N GLU A 101 -8.21 -27.59 -14.93
CA GLU A 101 -8.73 -26.65 -13.95
C GLU A 101 -9.55 -25.53 -14.61
N SER A 102 -10.61 -25.10 -13.94
CA SER A 102 -11.45 -24.01 -14.45
C SER A 102 -10.67 -22.68 -14.48
N PRO A 103 -10.99 -21.75 -15.41
CA PRO A 103 -10.38 -20.41 -15.42
C PRO A 103 -10.59 -19.63 -14.11
N SER A 104 -11.71 -19.88 -13.42
CA SER A 104 -11.98 -19.34 -12.08
C SER A 104 -10.98 -19.87 -11.05
N ALA A 105 -10.76 -21.19 -11.01
CA ALA A 105 -9.78 -21.83 -10.13
C ALA A 105 -8.38 -21.28 -10.37
N ILE A 106 -7.94 -21.22 -11.63
CA ILE A 106 -6.63 -20.65 -11.97
C ILE A 106 -6.54 -19.19 -11.52
N SER A 107 -7.58 -18.38 -11.71
CA SER A 107 -7.57 -16.97 -11.27
C SER A 107 -7.37 -16.80 -9.76
N TRP A 108 -7.86 -17.74 -8.94
CA TRP A 108 -7.70 -17.67 -7.47
C TRP A 108 -6.24 -17.65 -7.02
N ILE A 109 -5.33 -18.31 -7.73
CA ILE A 109 -3.90 -18.34 -7.36
C ILE A 109 -3.35 -16.90 -7.32
N GLY A 110 -3.53 -16.15 -8.41
CA GLY A 110 -3.03 -14.79 -8.53
C GLY A 110 -3.78 -13.78 -7.66
N THR A 111 -5.10 -13.92 -7.52
CA THR A 111 -5.88 -12.99 -6.69
C THR A 111 -5.67 -13.20 -5.19
N VAL A 112 -5.44 -14.44 -4.73
CA VAL A 112 -5.02 -14.72 -3.34
C VAL A 112 -3.64 -14.14 -3.07
N GLN A 113 -2.70 -14.26 -4.00
CA GLN A 113 -1.38 -13.63 -3.89
C GLN A 113 -1.50 -12.11 -3.69
N GLY A 114 -2.25 -11.42 -4.57
CA GLY A 114 -2.47 -9.98 -4.48
C GLY A 114 -3.25 -9.55 -3.23
N TRP A 115 -4.25 -10.33 -2.82
CA TRP A 115 -5.03 -10.10 -1.62
C TRP A 115 -4.18 -10.19 -0.35
N LEU A 116 -3.38 -11.26 -0.20
CA LEU A 116 -2.47 -11.43 0.92
C LEU A 116 -1.41 -10.32 0.96
N LEU A 117 -0.88 -9.91 -0.19
CA LEU A 117 0.03 -8.77 -0.29
C LEU A 117 -0.57 -7.53 0.37
N ILE A 118 -1.83 -7.20 0.07
CA ILE A 118 -2.50 -6.01 0.63
C ILE A 118 -2.84 -6.21 2.11
N VAL A 119 -3.53 -7.30 2.48
CA VAL A 119 -4.02 -7.54 3.84
C VAL A 119 -2.87 -7.68 4.82
N VAL A 120 -1.89 -8.55 4.52
CA VAL A 120 -0.71 -8.71 5.36
C VAL A 120 0.10 -7.42 5.35
N GLY A 121 0.14 -6.69 4.23
CA GLY A 121 0.68 -5.33 4.16
C GLY A 121 0.11 -4.40 5.24
N VAL A 122 -1.21 -4.29 5.34
CA VAL A 122 -1.88 -3.46 6.35
C VAL A 122 -1.53 -3.92 7.77
N LEU A 123 -1.57 -5.24 8.01
CA LEU A 123 -1.26 -5.86 9.30
C LEU A 123 0.21 -5.76 9.70
N SER A 124 1.11 -5.62 8.73
CA SER A 124 2.56 -5.54 8.95
C SER A 124 3.01 -4.18 9.51
N GLY A 125 2.23 -3.11 9.30
CA GLY A 125 2.68 -1.77 9.71
C GLY A 125 2.84 -1.55 11.22
N PRO A 126 1.96 -2.04 12.11
CA PRO A 126 2.24 -2.04 13.54
C PRO A 126 3.51 -2.80 13.92
N LEU A 127 3.85 -3.90 13.23
CA LEU A 127 5.10 -4.63 13.46
C LEU A 127 6.30 -3.77 13.08
N PHE A 128 6.20 -3.03 11.97
CA PHE A 128 7.20 -2.05 11.57
C PHE A 128 7.38 -0.95 12.63
N ASP A 129 6.29 -0.39 13.15
CA ASP A 129 6.33 0.66 14.18
C ASP A 129 6.95 0.16 15.50
N LEU A 130 6.81 -1.14 15.80
CA LEU A 130 7.46 -1.80 16.95
C LEU A 130 8.94 -2.12 16.72
N GLY A 131 9.50 -1.82 15.54
CA GLY A 131 10.92 -2.02 15.23
C GLY A 131 11.27 -3.39 14.63
N TYR A 132 10.30 -4.22 14.27
CA TYR A 132 10.54 -5.57 13.72
C TYR A 132 10.96 -5.58 12.25
N PHE A 133 11.30 -4.43 11.65
CA PHE A 133 11.60 -4.32 10.21
C PHE A 133 12.66 -5.31 9.73
N ARG A 134 13.73 -5.55 10.51
CA ARG A 134 14.79 -6.49 10.13
C ARG A 134 14.27 -7.92 9.98
N SER A 135 13.47 -8.39 10.94
CA SER A 135 12.86 -9.71 10.90
C SER A 135 11.86 -9.83 9.75
N MET A 136 11.07 -8.77 9.51
CA MET A 136 10.12 -8.72 8.40
C MET A 136 10.83 -8.79 7.05
N LEU A 137 11.97 -8.10 6.92
CA LEU A 137 12.78 -8.10 5.69
C LEU A 137 13.37 -9.49 5.41
N TYR A 138 13.92 -10.17 6.43
CA TYR A 138 14.41 -11.55 6.28
C TYR A 138 13.28 -12.51 5.90
N THR A 139 12.21 -12.56 6.68
CA THR A 139 11.12 -13.52 6.48
C THR A 139 10.40 -13.26 5.16
N GLY A 140 10.12 -12.00 4.82
CA GLY A 140 9.44 -11.64 3.58
C GLY A 140 10.23 -12.02 2.33
N ASN A 141 11.53 -11.68 2.28
CA ASN A 141 12.39 -12.05 1.16
C ASN A 141 12.57 -13.57 1.04
N PHE A 142 12.74 -14.27 2.18
CA PHE A 142 12.82 -15.72 2.19
C PHE A 142 11.56 -16.36 1.61
N LEU A 143 10.37 -15.98 2.09
CA LEU A 143 9.10 -16.55 1.62
C LEU A 143 8.85 -16.31 0.12
N ILE A 144 9.23 -15.15 -0.41
CA ILE A 144 9.09 -14.85 -1.84
C ILE A 144 10.01 -15.76 -2.66
N VAL A 145 11.32 -15.78 -2.36
CA VAL A 145 12.28 -16.59 -3.12
C VAL A 145 11.98 -18.07 -2.97
N PHE A 146 11.68 -18.53 -1.76
CA PHE A 146 11.29 -19.91 -1.48
C PHE A 146 10.02 -20.28 -2.26
N GLY A 147 9.00 -19.43 -2.26
CA GLY A 147 7.76 -19.65 -3.02
C GLY A 147 8.02 -19.76 -4.53
N ILE A 148 8.86 -18.90 -5.11
CA ILE A 148 9.27 -19.00 -6.52
C ILE A 148 10.03 -20.31 -6.78
N MET A 149 10.98 -20.67 -5.92
CA MET A 149 11.75 -21.91 -6.10
C MET A 149 10.86 -23.15 -5.97
N MET A 150 9.90 -23.16 -5.04
CA MET A 150 8.93 -24.24 -4.90
C MET A 150 7.98 -24.30 -6.10
N LEU A 151 7.59 -23.15 -6.66
CA LEU A 151 6.77 -23.07 -7.87
C LEU A 151 7.40 -23.83 -9.04
N SER A 152 8.75 -23.85 -9.13
CA SER A 152 9.46 -24.59 -10.17
C SER A 152 9.26 -26.11 -10.14
N LEU A 153 8.79 -26.64 -9.02
CA LEU A 153 8.58 -28.08 -8.78
C LEU A 153 7.11 -28.47 -8.90
N CYS A 154 6.20 -27.49 -8.97
CA CYS A 154 4.77 -27.74 -8.94
C CYS A 154 4.27 -28.40 -10.24
N LYS A 155 3.37 -29.37 -10.07
CA LYS A 155 2.71 -30.10 -11.16
C LYS A 155 1.18 -30.05 -11.06
N THR A 156 0.64 -29.75 -9.88
CA THR A 156 -0.80 -29.76 -9.61
C THR A 156 -1.26 -28.44 -9.00
N TYR A 157 -2.57 -28.17 -9.12
CA TYR A 157 -3.19 -26.91 -8.70
C TYR A 157 -2.84 -26.51 -7.25
N TRP A 158 -3.03 -27.42 -6.29
CA TRP A 158 -2.83 -27.10 -4.88
C TRP A 158 -1.37 -26.74 -4.56
N GLN A 159 -0.40 -27.32 -5.29
CA GLN A 159 1.02 -27.02 -5.11
C GLN A 159 1.32 -25.59 -5.58
N VAL A 160 0.80 -25.22 -6.76
CA VAL A 160 0.92 -23.87 -7.31
C VAL A 160 0.22 -22.86 -6.39
N PHE A 161 -0.98 -23.17 -5.91
CA PHE A 161 -1.74 -22.32 -4.99
C PHE A 161 -1.00 -22.05 -3.68
N LEU A 162 -0.37 -23.07 -3.09
CA LEU A 162 0.40 -22.93 -1.86
C LEU A 162 1.70 -22.14 -2.09
N ALA A 163 2.44 -22.43 -3.16
CA ALA A 163 3.70 -21.78 -3.46
C ALA A 163 3.53 -20.32 -3.88
N GLN A 164 2.67 -20.05 -4.86
CA GLN A 164 2.50 -18.74 -5.46
C GLN A 164 1.43 -17.90 -4.76
N GLY A 165 0.25 -18.49 -4.49
CA GLY A 165 -0.85 -17.79 -3.83
C GLY A 165 -0.48 -17.42 -2.39
N ILE A 166 -0.22 -18.43 -1.58
CA ILE A 166 -0.03 -18.27 -0.13
C ILE A 166 1.39 -17.83 0.22
N CYS A 167 2.40 -18.64 -0.10
CA CYS A 167 3.77 -18.40 0.37
C CYS A 167 4.34 -17.07 -0.13
N MET A 168 4.25 -16.81 -1.45
CA MET A 168 4.69 -15.54 -2.01
C MET A 168 3.80 -14.37 -1.56
N GLY A 169 2.48 -14.55 -1.44
CA GLY A 169 1.55 -13.52 -0.98
C GLY A 169 1.84 -13.04 0.45
N LEU A 170 2.06 -13.98 1.38
CA LEU A 170 2.46 -13.68 2.76
C LEU A 170 3.81 -12.94 2.80
N GLY A 171 4.80 -13.44 2.05
CA GLY A 171 6.12 -12.81 1.96
C GLY A 171 6.05 -11.38 1.41
N ALA A 172 5.27 -11.19 0.34
CA ALA A 172 5.07 -9.89 -0.29
C ALA A 172 4.40 -8.88 0.64
N GLY A 173 3.37 -9.31 1.36
CA GLY A 173 2.68 -8.42 2.30
C GLY A 173 3.54 -7.99 3.48
N LEU A 174 4.43 -8.86 3.99
CA LEU A 174 5.39 -8.47 5.04
C LEU A 174 6.37 -7.37 4.59
N LEU A 175 6.62 -7.23 3.29
CA LEU A 175 7.55 -6.23 2.75
C LEU A 175 6.87 -4.97 2.22
N TYR A 176 5.60 -5.06 1.81
CA TYR A 176 4.90 -4.01 1.07
C TYR A 176 4.89 -2.64 1.79
N ILE A 177 4.09 -2.50 2.85
CA ILE A 177 3.98 -1.24 3.60
C ILE A 177 5.29 -0.86 4.33
N PRO A 178 6.00 -1.80 4.99
CA PRO A 178 7.19 -1.46 5.78
C PRO A 178 8.32 -0.86 4.94
N SER A 179 8.50 -1.33 3.70
CA SER A 179 9.54 -0.80 2.81
C SER A 179 9.27 0.65 2.42
N LEU A 180 8.02 0.99 2.06
CA LEU A 180 7.63 2.38 1.81
C LEU A 180 7.68 3.25 3.06
N ALA A 181 7.23 2.70 4.19
CA ALA A 181 7.25 3.41 5.46
C ALA A 181 8.70 3.80 5.80
N LEU A 182 9.65 2.88 5.64
CA LEU A 182 11.07 3.16 5.86
C LEU A 182 11.57 4.29 4.97
N VAL A 183 11.32 4.25 3.66
CA VAL A 183 11.72 5.33 2.74
C VAL A 183 11.12 6.66 3.18
N GLY A 184 9.87 6.68 3.63
CA GLY A 184 9.19 7.89 4.07
C GLY A 184 9.77 8.54 5.33
N ILE A 185 10.58 7.81 6.12
CA ILE A 185 11.29 8.36 7.30
C ILE A 185 12.48 9.22 6.86
N TRP A 186 13.07 8.91 5.71
CA TRP A 186 14.32 9.52 5.25
C TRP A 186 14.08 10.74 4.34
N PHE A 187 12.84 10.97 3.92
CA PHE A 187 12.48 12.05 3.02
C PHE A 187 11.22 12.77 3.51
N GLU A 188 11.30 14.10 3.51
CA GLU A 188 10.17 15.00 3.73
C GLU A 188 9.89 15.77 2.44
N LYS A 189 10.82 16.63 2.01
CA LYS A 189 10.70 17.45 0.79
C LYS A 189 10.73 16.63 -0.49
N LYS A 190 11.59 15.61 -0.57
CA LYS A 190 11.73 14.75 -1.78
C LYS A 190 10.95 13.44 -1.69
N ARG A 191 10.04 13.31 -0.72
CA ARG A 191 9.31 12.06 -0.43
C ARG A 191 8.51 11.54 -1.63
N ALA A 192 7.83 12.43 -2.35
CA ALA A 192 7.05 12.03 -3.53
C ALA A 192 7.94 11.44 -4.64
N MET A 193 9.12 12.03 -4.88
CA MET A 193 10.10 11.51 -5.83
C MET A 193 10.65 10.15 -5.38
N ALA A 194 11.03 10.03 -4.10
CA ALA A 194 11.51 8.78 -3.52
C ALA A 194 10.49 7.64 -3.65
N PHE A 195 9.21 7.90 -3.33
CA PHE A 195 8.13 6.93 -3.50
C PHE A 195 7.89 6.59 -4.98
N GLY A 196 7.93 7.59 -5.86
CA GLY A 196 7.78 7.38 -7.31
C GLY A 196 8.84 6.43 -7.86
N ILE A 197 10.10 6.58 -7.45
CA ILE A 197 11.19 5.68 -7.85
C ILE A 197 10.96 4.28 -7.27
N VAL A 198 10.62 4.13 -5.99
CA VAL A 198 10.33 2.80 -5.42
C VAL A 198 9.22 2.09 -6.19
N MET A 199 8.12 2.79 -6.46
CA MET A 199 6.95 2.23 -7.14
C MET A 199 7.18 1.98 -8.63
N SER A 200 8.17 2.59 -9.28
CA SER A 200 8.50 2.26 -10.68
C SER A 200 9.07 0.84 -10.81
N GLY A 201 9.60 0.26 -9.72
CA GLY A 201 10.05 -1.12 -9.64
C GLY A 201 8.97 -2.14 -10.00
N ILE A 202 7.69 -1.79 -9.80
CA ILE A 202 6.55 -2.61 -10.21
C ILE A 202 6.56 -2.90 -11.71
N ALA A 203 6.70 -1.86 -12.54
CA ALA A 203 6.68 -2.01 -13.99
C ALA A 203 7.95 -2.72 -14.47
N VAL A 204 9.11 -2.34 -13.93
CA VAL A 204 10.40 -2.95 -14.28
C VAL A 204 10.39 -4.45 -13.97
N GLY A 205 9.93 -4.84 -12.78
CA GLY A 205 9.84 -6.25 -12.40
C GLY A 205 8.87 -7.04 -13.26
N GLY A 206 7.69 -6.48 -13.55
CA GLY A 206 6.73 -7.10 -14.46
C GLY A 206 7.33 -7.36 -15.84
N VAL A 207 7.99 -6.38 -16.44
CA VAL A 207 8.63 -6.53 -17.75
C VAL A 207 9.75 -7.58 -17.71
N ILE A 208 10.63 -7.53 -16.71
CA ILE A 208 11.72 -8.51 -16.55
C ILE A 208 11.15 -9.93 -16.48
N TYR A 209 10.17 -10.17 -15.61
CA TYR A 209 9.63 -11.52 -15.39
C TYR A 209 8.84 -12.04 -16.60
N ILE A 210 8.07 -11.19 -17.29
CA ILE A 210 7.35 -11.60 -18.49
C ILE A 210 8.34 -11.98 -19.60
N ILE A 211 9.36 -11.16 -19.86
CA ILE A 211 10.37 -11.43 -20.90
C ILE A 211 11.19 -12.69 -20.56
N MET A 212 11.63 -12.83 -19.31
CA MET A 212 12.35 -14.03 -18.88
C MET A 212 11.50 -15.29 -19.08
N PHE A 213 10.20 -15.22 -18.76
CA PHE A 213 9.30 -16.33 -18.97
C PHE A 213 9.18 -16.68 -20.46
N ASP A 214 8.84 -15.71 -21.30
CA ASP A 214 8.70 -15.89 -22.77
C ASP A 214 9.97 -16.49 -23.41
N GLN A 215 11.14 -15.97 -23.07
CA GLN A 215 12.39 -16.34 -23.73
C GLN A 215 12.98 -17.68 -23.27
N LEU A 216 12.62 -18.15 -22.07
CA LEU A 216 13.19 -19.34 -21.47
C LEU A 216 12.22 -20.53 -21.48
N ILE A 217 10.90 -20.31 -21.53
CA ILE A 217 9.92 -21.38 -21.37
C ILE A 217 10.09 -22.49 -22.41
N ASP A 218 10.29 -22.12 -23.69
CA ASP A 218 10.48 -23.07 -24.79
C ASP A 218 11.89 -23.70 -24.82
N LYS A 219 12.90 -23.00 -24.29
CA LYS A 219 14.30 -23.42 -24.35
C LYS A 219 14.70 -24.33 -23.19
N ALA A 220 14.22 -24.01 -21.99
CA ALA A 220 14.65 -24.64 -20.74
C ALA A 220 13.50 -25.37 -20.01
N GLY A 221 12.27 -25.22 -20.48
CA GLY A 221 11.08 -25.74 -19.81
C GLY A 221 10.70 -24.93 -18.57
N PHE A 222 9.53 -25.26 -18.00
CA PHE A 222 8.97 -24.54 -16.86
C PHE A 222 9.88 -24.56 -15.61
N PRO A 223 10.42 -25.70 -15.16
CA PRO A 223 11.21 -25.72 -13.92
C PRO A 223 12.43 -24.80 -13.95
N TRP A 224 13.19 -24.79 -15.04
CA TRP A 224 14.37 -23.94 -15.15
C TRP A 224 14.04 -22.48 -15.40
N THR A 225 12.97 -22.19 -16.15
CA THR A 225 12.45 -20.83 -16.34
C THR A 225 12.09 -20.18 -15.00
N ILE A 226 11.34 -20.89 -14.15
CA ILE A 226 10.96 -20.40 -12.82
C ILE A 226 12.17 -20.26 -11.89
N ARG A 227 13.15 -21.19 -11.94
CA ARG A 227 14.38 -21.06 -11.15
C ARG A 227 15.22 -19.85 -11.58
N ALA A 228 15.33 -19.58 -12.89
CA ALA A 228 16.01 -18.41 -13.40
C ALA A 228 15.37 -17.12 -12.86
N ILE A 229 14.03 -17.03 -12.90
CA ILE A 229 13.27 -15.94 -12.28
C ILE A 229 13.56 -15.86 -10.76
N GLY A 230 13.60 -17.01 -10.08
CA GLY A 230 13.95 -17.12 -8.67
C GLY A 230 15.35 -16.62 -8.33
N PHE A 231 16.34 -16.85 -9.18
CA PHE A 231 17.71 -16.34 -8.97
C PHE A 231 17.78 -14.82 -9.14
N VAL A 232 17.04 -14.25 -10.08
CA VAL A 232 16.92 -12.78 -10.20
C VAL A 232 16.23 -12.20 -8.98
N ALA A 233 15.12 -12.82 -8.54
CA ALA A 233 14.43 -12.40 -7.31
C ALA A 233 15.32 -12.49 -6.07
N LEU A 234 16.16 -13.55 -5.98
CA LEU A 234 17.15 -13.72 -4.94
C LEU A 234 18.23 -12.62 -4.98
N ALA A 235 18.74 -12.28 -6.16
CA ALA A 235 19.70 -11.18 -6.31
C ALA A 235 19.09 -9.85 -5.85
N CYS A 236 17.86 -9.54 -6.26
CA CYS A 236 17.13 -8.37 -5.78
C CYS A 236 16.94 -8.39 -4.26
N ALA A 237 16.59 -9.54 -3.68
CA ALA A 237 16.42 -9.70 -2.24
C ALA A 237 17.74 -9.48 -1.47
N LEU A 238 18.83 -10.10 -1.92
CA LEU A 238 20.15 -9.97 -1.30
C LEU A 238 20.68 -8.54 -1.37
N LEU A 239 20.47 -7.84 -2.48
CA LEU A 239 20.86 -6.43 -2.65
C LEU A 239 19.97 -5.48 -1.86
N SER A 240 18.66 -5.79 -1.71
CA SER A 240 17.74 -4.97 -0.93
C SER A 240 18.12 -4.91 0.55
N PHE A 241 18.76 -5.98 1.06
CA PHE A 241 19.05 -6.15 2.48
C PHE A 241 20.05 -5.10 3.03
N PRO A 242 21.30 -5.01 2.53
CA PRO A 242 22.23 -3.98 2.97
C PRO A 242 21.74 -2.58 2.60
N ALA A 243 21.06 -2.41 1.46
CA ALA A 243 20.54 -1.12 1.01
C ALA A 243 19.50 -0.56 2.00
N LEU A 244 18.52 -1.37 2.41
CA LEU A 244 17.48 -0.99 3.38
C LEU A 244 17.96 -0.96 4.83
N LEU A 245 19.10 -1.59 5.16
CA LEU A 245 19.66 -1.54 6.53
C LEU A 245 20.84 -0.57 6.70
N SER A 246 21.30 0.06 5.61
CA SER A 246 22.38 1.04 5.65
C SER A 246 22.03 2.28 6.48
N GLY A 247 22.85 2.66 7.47
CA GLY A 247 22.59 3.87 8.29
C GLY A 247 21.39 3.76 9.24
N SER A 248 20.94 2.55 9.57
CA SER A 248 19.71 2.29 10.34
C SER A 248 19.75 2.61 11.84
N SER A 249 20.73 3.37 12.34
CA SER A 249 20.74 3.80 13.76
C SER A 249 19.49 4.62 14.12
N MET A 250 18.90 5.31 13.14
CA MET A 250 17.64 6.07 13.25
C MET A 250 16.40 5.20 13.56
N LEU A 251 16.46 3.88 13.31
CA LEU A 251 15.36 2.93 13.53
C LEU A 251 15.33 2.35 14.95
N ALA A 252 16.34 2.62 15.78
CA ALA A 252 16.45 2.06 17.13
C ALA A 252 15.46 2.69 18.15
N ARG A 253 14.74 3.75 17.78
CA ARG A 253 13.77 4.39 18.67
C ARG A 253 12.38 3.76 18.48
N PRO A 254 11.83 3.06 19.50
CA PRO A 254 10.50 2.47 19.41
C PRO A 254 9.44 3.55 19.19
N ARG A 255 8.54 3.32 18.24
CA ARG A 255 7.42 4.23 17.96
C ARG A 255 6.18 3.77 18.71
N LYS A 256 5.29 4.73 18.97
CA LYS A 256 3.96 4.38 19.48
C LYS A 256 3.23 3.56 18.42
N ARG A 257 2.83 2.34 18.78
CA ARG A 257 2.07 1.44 17.91
C ARG A 257 0.84 2.17 17.37
N ARG A 258 0.73 2.28 16.04
CA ARG A 258 -0.50 2.79 15.40
C ARG A 258 -1.67 1.84 15.68
N ALA A 259 -2.85 2.40 15.94
CA ALA A 259 -4.06 1.58 16.03
C ALA A 259 -4.38 0.99 14.64
N LEU A 260 -4.73 -0.30 14.58
CA LEU A 260 -5.18 -0.96 13.36
C LEU A 260 -6.63 -0.64 13.01
N PHE A 261 -7.41 -0.24 14.01
CA PHE A 261 -8.84 -0.04 13.88
C PHE A 261 -9.24 1.30 14.48
N ASP A 262 -9.99 2.09 13.70
CA ASP A 262 -10.63 3.33 14.13
C ASP A 262 -12.15 3.15 14.04
N ALA A 263 -12.79 2.90 15.19
CA ALA A 263 -14.23 2.71 15.28
C ALA A 263 -15.05 3.93 14.81
N SER A 264 -14.44 5.13 14.76
CA SER A 264 -15.13 6.30 14.22
C SER A 264 -15.28 6.25 12.70
N ALA A 265 -14.42 5.49 12.00
CA ALA A 265 -14.45 5.37 10.54
C ALA A 265 -15.74 4.68 10.06
N VAL A 266 -16.23 3.67 10.78
CA VAL A 266 -17.45 2.94 10.40
C VAL A 266 -18.74 3.76 10.54
N LYS A 267 -18.68 4.93 11.19
CA LYS A 267 -19.81 5.89 11.28
C LYS A 267 -19.65 7.08 10.34
N ASP A 268 -18.48 7.25 9.72
CA ASP A 268 -18.21 8.37 8.83
C ASP A 268 -18.75 8.08 7.41
N LYS A 269 -19.82 8.78 7.03
CA LYS A 269 -20.46 8.62 5.72
C LYS A 269 -19.47 8.76 4.55
N LEU A 270 -18.49 9.67 4.63
CA LEU A 270 -17.50 9.84 3.55
C LEU A 270 -16.58 8.63 3.45
N PHE A 271 -16.18 8.06 4.59
CA PHE A 271 -15.37 6.85 4.65
C PHE A 271 -16.07 5.64 4.03
N ILE A 272 -17.36 5.45 4.38
CA ILE A 272 -18.17 4.33 3.87
C ILE A 272 -18.34 4.45 2.36
N ILE A 273 -18.74 5.62 1.87
CA ILE A 273 -18.92 5.86 0.43
C ILE A 273 -17.59 5.64 -0.30
N PHE A 274 -16.49 6.22 0.18
CA PHE A 274 -15.15 6.04 -0.40
C PHE A 274 -14.76 4.56 -0.48
N THR A 275 -14.97 3.82 0.60
CA THR A 275 -14.61 2.39 0.67
C THR A 275 -15.44 1.56 -0.30
N PHE A 276 -16.74 1.89 -0.45
CA PHE A 276 -17.61 1.21 -1.41
C PHE A 276 -17.25 1.55 -2.87
N CYS A 277 -16.89 2.80 -3.17
CA CYS A 277 -16.38 3.19 -4.50
C CYS A 277 -15.11 2.41 -4.86
N THR A 278 -14.17 2.35 -3.91
CA THR A 278 -12.89 1.63 -4.08
C THR A 278 -13.16 0.13 -4.23
N PHE A 279 -14.08 -0.43 -3.44
CA PHE A 279 -14.49 -1.83 -3.57
C PHE A 279 -15.04 -2.15 -4.97
N CYS A 280 -16.02 -1.38 -5.47
CA CYS A 280 -16.61 -1.61 -6.79
C CYS A 280 -15.59 -1.46 -7.93
N THR A 281 -14.71 -0.45 -7.86
CA THR A 281 -13.68 -0.27 -8.89
C THR A 281 -12.66 -1.41 -8.90
N PHE A 282 -12.26 -1.92 -7.74
CA PHE A 282 -11.29 -3.02 -7.64
C PHE A 282 -11.86 -4.39 -8.06
N LEU A 283 -13.19 -4.58 -8.09
CA LEU A 283 -13.81 -5.81 -8.63
C LEU A 283 -13.49 -6.03 -10.11
N GLY A 284 -13.47 -4.94 -10.90
CA GLY A 284 -13.22 -4.99 -12.34
C GLY A 284 -11.76 -4.72 -12.73
N TYR A 285 -11.01 -3.98 -11.90
CA TYR A 285 -9.66 -3.49 -12.23
C TYR A 285 -8.66 -4.57 -12.65
N ILE A 286 -8.62 -5.71 -11.97
CA ILE A 286 -7.53 -6.67 -12.21
C ILE A 286 -7.85 -7.66 -13.35
N VAL A 287 -9.11 -7.70 -13.80
CA VAL A 287 -9.62 -8.67 -14.77
C VAL A 287 -8.90 -8.54 -16.11
N PRO A 288 -8.82 -7.37 -16.78
CA PRO A 288 -8.17 -7.34 -18.10
C PRO A 288 -6.68 -7.67 -18.05
N TYR A 289 -5.94 -7.29 -17.00
CA TYR A 289 -4.53 -7.67 -16.87
C TYR A 289 -4.32 -9.19 -16.85
N PHE A 290 -5.19 -9.92 -16.15
CA PHE A 290 -5.08 -11.37 -16.04
C PHE A 290 -5.49 -12.06 -17.34
N TYR A 291 -6.50 -11.53 -18.02
CA TYR A 291 -7.10 -12.16 -19.20
C TYR A 291 -6.55 -11.68 -20.55
N ILE A 292 -5.72 -10.62 -20.61
CA ILE A 292 -5.10 -10.14 -21.86
C ILE A 292 -4.38 -11.28 -22.60
N PRO A 293 -3.45 -12.04 -21.98
CA PRO A 293 -2.73 -13.07 -22.72
C PRO A 293 -3.64 -14.21 -23.18
N THR A 294 -4.57 -14.65 -22.32
CA THR A 294 -5.51 -15.72 -22.66
C THR A 294 -6.48 -15.32 -23.76
N PHE A 295 -7.00 -14.08 -23.75
CA PHE A 295 -7.89 -13.56 -24.80
C PHE A 295 -7.18 -13.46 -26.15
N ALA A 296 -5.96 -12.92 -26.16
CA ALA A 296 -5.17 -12.81 -27.39
C ALA A 296 -4.92 -14.19 -28.02
N GLN A 297 -4.60 -15.21 -27.22
CA GLN A 297 -4.35 -16.56 -27.74
C GLN A 297 -5.64 -17.28 -28.16
N GLN A 298 -6.66 -17.34 -27.29
CA GLN A 298 -7.90 -18.11 -27.55
C GLN A 298 -8.85 -17.44 -28.54
N LYS A 299 -8.99 -16.11 -28.50
CA LYS A 299 -9.98 -15.40 -29.34
C LYS A 299 -9.39 -14.82 -30.61
N LEU A 300 -8.14 -14.35 -30.56
CA LEU A 300 -7.48 -13.67 -31.69
C LEU A 300 -6.42 -14.51 -32.39
N GLY A 301 -6.17 -15.75 -31.93
CA GLY A 301 -5.16 -16.65 -32.48
C GLY A 301 -3.74 -16.08 -32.43
N ALA A 302 -3.44 -15.19 -31.48
CA ALA A 302 -2.11 -14.62 -31.32
C ALA A 302 -1.13 -15.68 -30.82
N SER A 303 0.13 -15.58 -31.23
CA SER A 303 1.19 -16.40 -30.63
C SER A 303 1.39 -16.06 -29.16
N GLN A 304 1.98 -16.99 -28.39
CA GLN A 304 2.29 -16.78 -26.99
C GLN A 304 3.10 -15.49 -26.81
N SER A 305 4.19 -15.29 -27.54
CA SER A 305 5.01 -14.09 -27.43
C SER A 305 4.21 -12.81 -27.72
N VAL A 306 3.42 -12.76 -28.79
CA VAL A 306 2.59 -11.57 -29.10
C VAL A 306 1.63 -11.24 -27.96
N SER A 307 0.98 -12.26 -27.37
CA SER A 307 0.08 -12.08 -26.24
C SER A 307 0.77 -11.54 -24.97
N LEU A 308 2.02 -11.96 -24.73
CA LEU A 308 2.84 -11.50 -23.62
C LEU A 308 3.33 -10.05 -23.83
N TYR A 309 3.69 -9.69 -25.07
CA TYR A 309 4.03 -8.32 -25.44
C TYR A 309 2.83 -7.36 -25.32
N MET A 310 1.59 -7.83 -25.56
CA MET A 310 0.38 -7.04 -25.28
C MET A 310 0.25 -6.72 -23.77
N LEU A 311 0.52 -7.69 -22.90
CA LEU A 311 0.54 -7.46 -21.45
C LEU A 311 1.66 -6.48 -21.05
N ILE A 312 2.86 -6.61 -21.62
CA ILE A 312 3.94 -5.62 -21.45
C ILE A 312 3.49 -4.22 -21.88
N GLY A 313 2.78 -4.11 -23.00
CA GLY A 313 2.19 -2.85 -23.47
C GLY A 313 1.23 -2.23 -22.47
N ALA A 314 0.39 -3.05 -21.81
CA ALA A 314 -0.48 -2.59 -20.73
C ALA A 314 0.32 -2.09 -19.51
N LEU A 315 1.41 -2.76 -19.12
CA LEU A 315 2.27 -2.30 -18.02
C LEU A 315 2.98 -0.99 -18.36
N ALA A 316 3.46 -0.84 -19.59
CA ALA A 316 4.06 0.39 -20.09
C ALA A 316 3.03 1.54 -20.09
N GLY A 317 1.83 1.31 -20.62
CA GLY A 317 0.72 2.25 -20.54
C GLY A 317 0.42 2.65 -19.09
N SER A 318 0.42 1.69 -18.16
CA SER A 318 0.20 1.93 -16.74
C SER A 318 1.23 2.85 -16.11
N PHE A 319 2.51 2.70 -16.46
CA PHE A 319 3.56 3.59 -16.00
C PHE A 319 3.28 5.05 -16.37
N PHE A 320 3.01 5.33 -17.66
CA PHE A 320 2.69 6.68 -18.12
C PHE A 320 1.37 7.21 -17.58
N GLY A 321 0.37 6.33 -17.43
CA GLY A 321 -0.94 6.66 -16.86
C GLY A 321 -0.86 7.14 -15.41
N ARG A 322 0.03 6.56 -14.59
CA ARG A 322 0.25 7.02 -13.20
C ARG A 322 0.78 8.46 -13.16
N ILE A 323 1.69 8.81 -14.07
CA ILE A 323 2.23 10.17 -14.18
C ILE A 323 1.16 11.13 -14.70
N GLY A 324 0.52 10.78 -15.82
CA GLY A 324 -0.50 11.61 -16.47
C GLY A 324 -1.70 11.90 -15.56
N SER A 325 -2.22 10.88 -14.86
CA SER A 325 -3.32 11.06 -13.90
C SER A 325 -2.92 11.89 -12.67
N GLY A 326 -1.68 11.80 -12.21
CA GLY A 326 -1.16 12.65 -11.14
C GLY A 326 -1.10 14.13 -11.54
N VAL A 327 -0.62 14.41 -12.76
CA VAL A 327 -0.60 15.77 -13.32
C VAL A 327 -2.03 16.29 -13.51
N LEU A 328 -2.93 15.48 -14.07
CA LEU A 328 -4.32 15.87 -14.25
C LEU A 328 -5.02 16.18 -12.91
N ALA A 329 -4.78 15.35 -11.89
CA ALA A 329 -5.29 15.56 -10.54
C ALA A 329 -4.83 16.87 -9.90
N HIS A 330 -3.64 17.38 -10.27
CA HIS A 330 -3.17 18.68 -9.82
C HIS A 330 -4.05 19.84 -10.34
N TYR A 331 -4.57 19.74 -11.57
CA TYR A 331 -5.35 20.81 -12.20
C TYR A 331 -6.85 20.74 -11.88
N ILE A 332 -7.45 19.55 -11.89
CA ILE A 332 -8.91 19.37 -11.78
C ILE A 332 -9.37 18.71 -10.48
N GLY A 333 -8.45 18.28 -9.61
CA GLY A 333 -8.76 17.60 -8.35
C GLY A 333 -8.65 16.08 -8.44
N SER A 334 -8.35 15.47 -7.29
CA SER A 334 -8.05 14.04 -7.17
C SER A 334 -9.28 13.15 -7.35
N ILE A 335 -10.43 13.58 -6.83
CA ILE A 335 -11.69 12.82 -6.90
C ILE A 335 -12.24 12.86 -8.32
N VAL A 336 -12.23 14.04 -8.95
CA VAL A 336 -12.73 14.22 -10.33
C VAL A 336 -11.89 13.40 -11.30
N THR A 337 -10.57 13.48 -11.20
CA THR A 337 -9.67 12.71 -12.07
C THR A 337 -9.87 11.21 -11.88
N TRP A 338 -10.06 10.75 -10.65
CA TRP A 338 -10.35 9.34 -10.37
C TRP A 338 -11.66 8.89 -11.01
N GLY A 339 -12.73 9.68 -10.89
CA GLY A 339 -14.02 9.40 -11.53
C GLY A 339 -13.91 9.33 -13.06
N LEU A 340 -13.20 10.27 -13.68
CA LEU A 340 -12.99 10.28 -15.14
C LEU A 340 -12.23 9.04 -15.60
N CYS A 341 -11.12 8.69 -14.94
CA CYS A 341 -10.36 7.50 -15.29
C CYS A 341 -11.15 6.20 -15.05
N ALA A 342 -11.97 6.13 -13.99
CA ALA A 342 -12.85 4.99 -13.72
C ALA A 342 -13.92 4.82 -14.80
N LEU A 343 -14.56 5.92 -15.21
CA LEU A 343 -15.54 5.92 -16.29
C LEU A 343 -14.91 5.50 -17.62
N SER A 344 -13.79 6.12 -18.00
CA SER A 344 -13.08 5.79 -19.24
C SER A 344 -12.58 4.35 -19.26
N SER A 345 -12.10 3.82 -18.13
CA SER A 345 -11.69 2.41 -18.01
C SER A 345 -12.89 1.46 -18.14
N GLY A 346 -14.03 1.80 -17.53
CA GLY A 346 -15.26 1.02 -17.66
C GLY A 346 -15.77 0.98 -19.09
N ILE A 347 -15.82 2.13 -19.77
CA ILE A 347 -16.19 2.22 -21.19
C ILE A 347 -15.22 1.41 -22.05
N LEU A 348 -13.90 1.58 -21.86
CA LEU A 348 -12.90 0.83 -22.61
C LEU A 348 -13.06 -0.69 -22.40
N SER A 349 -13.34 -1.13 -21.18
CA SER A 349 -13.60 -2.53 -20.88
C SER A 349 -14.86 -3.07 -21.56
N LEU A 350 -15.86 -2.24 -21.85
CA LEU A 350 -17.02 -2.63 -22.66
C LEU A 350 -16.70 -2.61 -24.16
N CYS A 351 -15.87 -1.66 -24.63
CA CYS A 351 -15.35 -1.66 -26.00
C CYS A 351 -14.51 -2.91 -26.31
N TRP A 352 -13.96 -3.59 -25.31
CA TRP A 352 -13.29 -4.87 -25.48
C TRP A 352 -14.18 -5.93 -26.15
N ILE A 353 -15.50 -5.86 -25.97
CA ILE A 353 -16.47 -6.81 -26.55
C ILE A 353 -16.40 -6.83 -28.08
N SER A 354 -16.15 -5.67 -28.71
CA SER A 354 -16.14 -5.53 -30.17
C SER A 354 -14.77 -5.79 -30.81
N ILE A 355 -13.77 -6.22 -30.03
CA ILE A 355 -12.40 -6.41 -30.53
C ILE A 355 -12.25 -7.78 -31.18
N GLU A 356 -11.97 -7.77 -32.48
CA GLU A 356 -11.79 -9.00 -33.29
C GLU A 356 -10.41 -9.11 -33.93
N THR A 357 -9.54 -8.10 -33.81
CA THR A 357 -8.22 -8.10 -34.44
C THR A 357 -7.08 -7.90 -33.44
N GLN A 358 -5.91 -8.47 -33.73
CA GLN A 358 -4.72 -8.31 -32.88
C GLN A 358 -4.26 -6.85 -32.78
N ALA A 359 -4.31 -6.09 -33.88
CA ALA A 359 -3.90 -4.68 -33.89
C ALA A 359 -4.77 -3.81 -32.96
N SER A 360 -6.10 -3.98 -33.01
CA SER A 360 -7.01 -3.27 -32.10
C SER A 360 -6.82 -3.69 -30.64
N PHE A 361 -6.47 -4.96 -30.40
CA PHE A 361 -6.21 -5.46 -29.06
C PHE A 361 -4.88 -4.97 -28.45
N ILE A 362 -3.85 -4.74 -29.27
CA ILE A 362 -2.61 -4.08 -28.84
C ILE A 362 -2.94 -2.65 -28.35
N ALA A 363 -3.70 -1.88 -29.14
CA ALA A 363 -4.12 -0.54 -28.75
C ALA A 363 -4.94 -0.56 -27.45
N PHE A 364 -5.92 -1.47 -27.36
CA PHE A 364 -6.69 -1.68 -26.14
C PHE A 364 -5.80 -1.94 -24.92
N SER A 365 -4.80 -2.81 -25.05
CA SER A 365 -3.91 -3.17 -23.94
C SER A 365 -3.15 -1.96 -23.40
N VAL A 366 -2.59 -1.14 -24.29
CA VAL A 366 -1.87 0.10 -23.93
C VAL A 366 -2.81 1.12 -23.28
N PHE A 367 -3.97 1.37 -23.87
CA PHE A 367 -4.95 2.31 -23.32
C PHE A 367 -5.52 1.84 -21.99
N TRP A 368 -5.75 0.53 -21.85
CA TRP A 368 -6.17 -0.08 -20.59
C TRP A 368 -5.14 0.19 -19.51
N GLY A 369 -3.86 -0.06 -19.81
CA GLY A 369 -2.75 0.32 -18.95
C GLY A 369 -2.84 1.76 -18.47
N PHE A 370 -2.90 2.69 -19.42
CA PHE A 370 -2.89 4.13 -19.16
C PHE A 370 -4.08 4.61 -18.33
N LEU A 371 -5.31 4.22 -18.69
CA LEU A 371 -6.52 4.67 -18.01
C LEU A 371 -6.71 4.01 -16.64
N SER A 372 -6.39 2.71 -16.52
CA SER A 372 -6.58 1.95 -15.28
C SER A 372 -5.56 2.32 -14.19
N ALA A 373 -4.43 2.93 -14.55
CA ALA A 373 -3.37 3.31 -13.62
C ALA A 373 -3.85 4.20 -12.46
N ALA A 374 -4.74 5.13 -12.76
CA ALA A 374 -5.29 6.10 -11.82
C ALA A 374 -6.15 5.45 -10.73
N LEU A 375 -6.70 4.26 -11.00
CA LEU A 375 -7.61 3.54 -10.09
C LEU A 375 -6.92 3.06 -8.82
N VAL A 376 -5.58 2.95 -8.84
CA VAL A 376 -4.78 2.53 -7.69
C VAL A 376 -4.09 3.73 -7.03
N THR A 377 -3.66 4.73 -7.81
CA THR A 377 -2.88 5.87 -7.29
C THR A 377 -3.74 6.97 -6.67
N LEU A 378 -4.85 7.34 -7.32
CA LEU A 378 -5.69 8.46 -6.89
C LEU A 378 -6.55 8.21 -5.64
N PRO A 379 -7.03 6.99 -5.32
CA PRO A 379 -7.80 6.77 -4.09
C PRO A 379 -7.07 7.28 -2.84
N SER A 380 -5.76 7.05 -2.73
CA SER A 380 -4.98 7.50 -1.57
C SER A 380 -4.89 9.03 -1.46
N ALA A 381 -4.79 9.72 -2.61
CA ALA A 381 -4.80 11.19 -2.66
C ALA A 381 -6.19 11.76 -2.34
N ALA A 382 -7.24 11.17 -2.92
CA ALA A 382 -8.63 11.51 -2.66
C ALA A 382 -9.01 11.29 -1.19
N PHE A 383 -8.49 10.24 -0.56
CA PHE A 383 -8.76 9.97 0.85
C PHE A 383 -8.11 11.01 1.79
N ALA A 384 -6.91 11.50 1.43
CA ALA A 384 -6.25 12.55 2.18
C ALA A 384 -7.03 13.87 2.15
N SER A 385 -7.70 14.20 1.04
CA SER A 385 -8.44 15.46 0.89
C SER A 385 -9.72 15.55 1.73
N ILE A 386 -10.27 14.39 2.13
CA ILE A 386 -11.49 14.25 2.94
C ILE A 386 -11.24 13.94 4.42
N SER A 387 -9.99 13.68 4.81
CA SER A 387 -9.65 13.30 6.18
C SER A 387 -9.43 14.55 7.05
N PRO A 388 -10.26 14.79 8.09
CA PRO A 388 -10.10 15.96 8.96
C PRO A 388 -8.93 15.82 9.94
N ASP A 389 -8.60 14.58 10.35
CA ASP A 389 -7.52 14.28 11.28
C ASP A 389 -6.42 13.48 10.56
N MET A 390 -5.33 14.16 10.22
CA MET A 390 -4.19 13.56 9.52
C MET A 390 -3.44 12.53 10.38
N SER A 391 -3.62 12.53 11.70
CA SER A 391 -2.98 11.54 12.58
C SER A 391 -3.58 10.13 12.42
N ARG A 392 -4.85 10.04 11.98
CA ARG A 392 -5.58 8.77 11.76
C ARG A 392 -5.61 8.34 10.29
N LEU A 393 -5.04 9.15 9.40
CA LEU A 393 -5.08 8.92 7.96
C LEU A 393 -4.59 7.52 7.58
N GLY A 394 -3.42 7.11 8.10
CA GLY A 394 -2.83 5.80 7.81
C GLY A 394 -3.70 4.62 8.27
N THR A 395 -4.31 4.72 9.46
CA THR A 395 -5.22 3.69 9.99
C THR A 395 -6.47 3.57 9.12
N ARG A 396 -7.11 4.71 8.80
CA ARG A 396 -8.35 4.70 8.00
C ARG A 396 -8.10 4.24 6.56
N ILE A 397 -7.02 4.72 5.93
CA ILE A 397 -6.57 4.21 4.62
C ILE A 397 -6.39 2.69 4.71
N GLY A 398 -5.63 2.19 5.68
CA GLY A 398 -5.43 0.75 5.88
C GLY A 398 -6.74 -0.03 6.01
N MET A 399 -7.69 0.45 6.80
CA MET A 399 -9.02 -0.17 6.93
C MET A 399 -9.78 -0.23 5.59
N SER A 400 -9.77 0.86 4.81
CA SER A 400 -10.44 0.91 3.51
C SER A 400 -9.79 -0.05 2.51
N TRP A 401 -8.45 -0.05 2.41
CA TRP A 401 -7.70 -0.96 1.55
C TRP A 401 -7.89 -2.43 1.95
N SER A 402 -8.00 -2.75 3.24
CA SER A 402 -8.34 -4.11 3.68
C SER A 402 -9.70 -4.57 3.15
N VAL A 403 -10.72 -3.72 3.18
CA VAL A 403 -12.04 -4.06 2.60
C VAL A 403 -11.95 -4.17 1.08
N SER A 404 -11.32 -3.21 0.41
CA SER A 404 -11.18 -3.23 -1.05
C SER A 404 -10.30 -4.37 -1.58
N SER A 405 -9.39 -4.91 -0.76
CA SER A 405 -8.60 -6.09 -1.12
C SER A 405 -9.49 -7.32 -1.37
N ILE A 406 -10.63 -7.44 -0.68
CA ILE A 406 -11.60 -8.53 -0.90
C ILE A 406 -12.18 -8.44 -2.31
N ALA A 407 -12.40 -7.23 -2.83
CA ALA A 407 -12.82 -7.06 -4.22
C ALA A 407 -11.75 -7.55 -5.22
N THR A 408 -10.47 -7.30 -4.92
CA THR A 408 -9.35 -7.82 -5.73
C THR A 408 -9.29 -9.35 -5.68
N LEU A 409 -9.57 -9.94 -4.51
CA LEU A 409 -9.59 -11.38 -4.29
C LEU A 409 -10.63 -12.08 -5.18
N ILE A 410 -11.87 -11.57 -5.19
CA ILE A 410 -13.00 -12.24 -5.85
C ILE A 410 -13.23 -11.79 -7.30
N GLY A 411 -12.72 -10.63 -7.70
CA GLY A 411 -12.99 -10.02 -9.00
C GLY A 411 -12.65 -10.92 -10.19
N SER A 412 -11.41 -11.38 -10.30
CA SER A 412 -11.00 -12.27 -11.41
C SER A 412 -11.58 -13.68 -11.32
N PRO A 413 -11.71 -14.33 -10.14
CA PRO A 413 -12.41 -15.60 -10.05
C PRO A 413 -13.87 -15.55 -10.49
N ILE A 414 -14.61 -14.48 -10.14
CA ILE A 414 -15.98 -14.27 -10.65
C ILE A 414 -15.94 -14.11 -12.17
N ALA A 415 -15.04 -13.27 -12.70
CA ALA A 415 -14.87 -13.12 -14.14
C ALA A 415 -14.58 -14.47 -14.83
N GLY A 416 -13.71 -15.30 -14.25
CA GLY A 416 -13.38 -16.63 -14.75
C GLY A 416 -14.52 -17.63 -14.69
N ALA A 417 -15.40 -17.51 -13.70
CA ALA A 417 -16.62 -18.32 -13.62
C ALA A 417 -17.68 -17.89 -14.66
N LEU A 418 -17.59 -16.66 -15.16
CA LEU A 418 -18.44 -16.15 -16.23
C LEU A 418 -17.91 -16.49 -17.63
N LEU A 419 -16.71 -17.08 -17.74
CA LEU A 419 -16.23 -17.63 -19.01
C LEU A 419 -17.05 -18.86 -19.38
N LYS A 420 -17.48 -18.91 -20.63
CA LYS A 420 -18.23 -20.04 -21.17
C LYS A 420 -17.48 -20.63 -22.35
N THR A 421 -17.29 -21.94 -22.35
CA THR A 421 -16.77 -22.66 -23.50
C THR A 421 -17.94 -23.02 -24.40
N LYS A 422 -17.94 -22.53 -25.64
CA LYS A 422 -18.97 -22.87 -26.63
C LYS A 422 -18.75 -24.30 -27.14
N SER A 423 -19.80 -24.89 -27.71
CA SER A 423 -19.77 -26.24 -28.27
C SER A 423 -18.77 -26.45 -29.41
N ASN A 424 -18.31 -25.36 -30.04
CA ASN A 424 -17.26 -25.37 -31.07
C ASN A 424 -15.82 -25.30 -30.49
N GLY A 425 -15.66 -25.33 -29.16
CA GLY A 425 -14.36 -25.20 -28.48
C GLY A 425 -13.87 -23.76 -28.31
N GLU A 426 -14.59 -22.75 -28.82
CA GLU A 426 -14.23 -21.34 -28.61
C GLU A 426 -14.62 -20.88 -27.20
N THR A 427 -13.72 -20.12 -26.56
CA THR A 427 -13.99 -19.49 -25.27
C THR A 427 -14.71 -18.15 -25.48
N ASP A 428 -15.87 -17.99 -24.85
CA ASP A 428 -16.64 -16.75 -24.83
C ASP A 428 -16.19 -15.87 -23.67
N PHE A 429 -15.64 -14.71 -24.01
CA PHE A 429 -15.10 -13.72 -23.07
C PHE A 429 -16.10 -12.62 -22.68
N LEU A 430 -17.34 -12.69 -23.17
CA LEU A 430 -18.37 -11.69 -22.89
C LEU A 430 -18.60 -11.50 -21.38
N GLY A 431 -18.57 -12.59 -20.61
CA GLY A 431 -18.72 -12.57 -19.15
C GLY A 431 -17.70 -11.69 -18.42
N PRO A 432 -16.39 -11.99 -18.52
CA PRO A 432 -15.33 -11.14 -17.97
C PRO A 432 -15.38 -9.68 -18.43
N GLN A 433 -15.66 -9.45 -19.72
CA GLN A 433 -15.72 -8.13 -20.32
C GLN A 433 -16.83 -7.28 -19.69
N LEU A 434 -18.04 -7.83 -19.60
CA LEU A 434 -19.20 -7.19 -18.96
C LEU A 434 -18.96 -7.00 -17.46
N TRP A 435 -18.44 -8.01 -16.76
CA TRP A 435 -18.16 -7.93 -15.33
C TRP A 435 -17.21 -6.77 -15.00
N SER A 436 -16.09 -6.70 -15.71
CA SER A 436 -15.10 -5.63 -15.55
C SER A 436 -15.69 -4.26 -15.86
N GLY A 437 -16.36 -4.12 -17.02
CA GLY A 437 -16.93 -2.84 -17.46
C GLY A 437 -18.03 -2.33 -16.54
N ILE A 438 -18.98 -3.19 -16.17
CA ILE A 438 -20.11 -2.82 -15.30
C ILE A 438 -19.63 -2.44 -13.90
N CYS A 439 -18.72 -3.22 -13.29
CA CYS A 439 -18.19 -2.90 -11.96
C CYS A 439 -17.50 -1.52 -11.94
N LEU A 440 -16.75 -1.19 -12.99
CA LEU A 440 -16.09 0.10 -13.13
C LEU A 440 -17.06 1.26 -13.39
N ILE A 441 -18.10 1.06 -14.19
CA ILE A 441 -19.15 2.07 -14.40
C ILE A 441 -19.93 2.32 -13.10
N VAL A 442 -20.29 1.26 -12.37
CA VAL A 442 -20.94 1.39 -11.05
C VAL A 442 -20.01 2.11 -10.07
N GLY A 443 -18.73 1.74 -10.04
CA GLY A 443 -17.71 2.44 -9.25
C GLY A 443 -17.61 3.92 -9.61
N SER A 444 -17.61 4.27 -10.90
CA SER A 444 -17.62 5.66 -11.39
C SER A 444 -18.88 6.42 -10.96
N ALA A 445 -20.07 5.81 -11.07
CA ALA A 445 -21.31 6.43 -10.61
C ALA A 445 -21.27 6.73 -9.10
N LEU A 446 -20.74 5.80 -8.30
CA LEU A 446 -20.52 6.00 -6.88
C LEU A 446 -19.49 7.10 -6.60
N LEU A 447 -18.45 7.23 -7.42
CA LEU A 447 -17.47 8.31 -7.33
C LEU A 447 -18.08 9.69 -7.60
N LEU A 448 -19.04 9.78 -8.53
CA LEU A 448 -19.80 11.02 -8.75
C LEU A 448 -20.62 11.38 -7.51
N VAL A 449 -21.26 10.39 -6.88
CA VAL A 449 -21.97 10.59 -5.60
C VAL A 449 -20.99 11.02 -4.50
N PHE A 450 -19.84 10.36 -4.40
CA PHE A 450 -18.79 10.69 -3.44
C PHE A 450 -18.31 12.14 -3.61
N TRP A 451 -18.04 12.57 -4.85
CA TRP A 451 -17.68 13.94 -5.17
C TRP A 451 -18.78 14.94 -4.76
N ALA A 452 -20.04 14.67 -5.12
CA ALA A 452 -21.16 15.55 -4.80
C ALA A 452 -21.37 15.71 -3.28
N VAL A 453 -21.30 14.61 -2.52
CA VAL A 453 -21.41 14.63 -1.05
C VAL A 453 -20.21 15.34 -0.42
N THR A 454 -18.99 15.11 -0.94
CA THR A 454 -17.77 15.76 -0.45
C THR A 454 -17.82 17.27 -0.67
N LYS A 455 -18.21 17.71 -1.88
CA LYS A 455 -18.42 19.13 -2.20
C LYS A 455 -19.43 19.78 -1.25
N LYS A 456 -20.59 19.13 -1.03
CA LYS A 456 -21.64 19.64 -0.13
C LYS A 456 -21.19 19.70 1.34
N LYS A 457 -20.50 18.67 1.83
CA LYS A 457 -20.12 18.54 3.25
C LYS A 457 -18.92 19.41 3.61
N LEU A 458 -17.91 19.48 2.74
CA LEU A 458 -16.68 20.24 3.00
C LEU A 458 -16.76 21.71 2.55
N LYS A 459 -17.81 22.10 1.82
CA LYS A 459 -17.94 23.44 1.20
C LYS A 459 -16.70 23.88 0.40
N LYS A 460 -15.88 22.92 -0.03
CA LYS A 460 -14.71 23.17 -0.88
C LYS A 460 -15.17 23.40 -2.32
N GLY A 461 -14.34 24.07 -3.12
CA GLY A 461 -14.58 24.28 -4.55
C GLY A 461 -14.71 22.96 -5.32
N TRP A 462 -15.01 23.01 -6.62
CA TRP A 462 -15.22 21.80 -7.43
C TRP A 462 -13.96 20.94 -7.63
N ARG A 463 -12.77 21.50 -7.41
CA ARG A 463 -11.44 20.88 -7.52
C ARG A 463 -11.04 20.17 -6.21
N ILE A 464 -11.65 19.03 -5.91
CA ILE A 464 -11.34 18.19 -4.72
C ILE A 464 -10.74 16.86 -5.19
#